data_AF-A0A952YSI0-F1
#
_entry.id   AF-A0A952YSI0-F1
#
_cell.length_a   1.000
_cell.length_b   1.000
_cell.length_c   1.000
_cell.angle_alpha   90.00
_cell.angle_beta   90.00
_cell.angle_gamma   90.00
#
_symmetry.space_group_name_H-M   'P 1'
#
loop_
_entity.id
_entity.type
_entity.pdbx_description
1 polymer ?
#
loop_
_entity_poly.entity_id
_entity_poly.type
_entity_poly.pdbx_seq_one_letter_code
_entity_poly.pdbx_strand_id
1 'polypeptide(L)'
;MQEKLRSTVDTPAAAPPAPRLKVVGGTAAPAAAQEPDSARIYFDGDSTRVEQQYHDVIRRQAERFNAGPGGTLIVSGHANPVDEPEAAVQLSMHRTQAVAALLEQFGVQSHRIVRVSHGSNAPVVDLSDESSRWANRCVEIRHGGLSPRQPVWSQRLRKPAKR
;
A
#
# COMPACT_ATOMS: atom_id res chain seq x y z
N MET A 1 -41.62 -35.35 36.76
CA MET A 1 -42.12 -35.36 35.37
C MET A 1 -41.83 -33.97 34.82
N GLN A 2 -40.70 -33.79 34.13
CA GLN A 2 -40.64 -33.67 32.65
C GLN A 2 -41.51 -32.50 32.17
N GLU A 3 -41.10 -31.53 31.35
CA GLU A 3 -39.89 -31.32 30.54
C GLU A 3 -40.10 -29.95 29.83
N LYS A 4 -39.00 -29.19 29.55
CA LYS A 4 -38.71 -28.53 28.25
C LYS A 4 -39.62 -27.35 27.75
N LEU A 5 -39.18 -26.26 27.11
CA LEU A 5 -37.96 -25.88 26.37
C LEU A 5 -37.77 -24.34 26.30
N ARG A 6 -36.56 -23.90 26.64
CA ARG A 6 -35.64 -23.03 25.85
C ARG A 6 -36.04 -21.57 25.53
N SER A 7 -35.52 -20.66 26.35
CA SER A 7 -34.87 -19.43 25.87
C SER A 7 -33.67 -19.82 24.99
N THR A 8 -33.65 -19.34 23.75
CA THR A 8 -32.41 -19.30 22.96
C THR A 8 -31.73 -17.97 23.25
N VAL A 9 -30.68 -18.03 24.07
CA VAL A 9 -29.60 -17.05 24.05
C VAL A 9 -28.81 -17.32 22.77
N ASP A 10 -28.89 -16.38 21.83
CA ASP A 10 -28.03 -16.39 20.66
C ASP A 10 -26.59 -16.15 21.10
N THR A 11 -25.77 -17.15 20.82
CA THR A 11 -24.35 -17.23 21.11
C THR A 11 -23.61 -16.72 19.87
N PRO A 12 -22.71 -15.73 19.95
CA PRO A 12 -21.82 -15.50 18.83
C PRO A 12 -20.83 -16.67 18.76
N ALA A 13 -21.02 -17.48 17.72
CA ALA A 13 -20.18 -18.62 17.39
C ALA A 13 -18.73 -18.19 17.17
N ALA A 14 -17.85 -18.98 17.76
CA ALA A 14 -16.40 -18.86 17.69
C ALA A 14 -15.89 -18.85 16.23
N ALA A 15 -15.03 -17.88 15.93
CA ALA A 15 -14.19 -17.90 14.75
C ALA A 15 -13.12 -19.01 14.89
N PRO A 16 -12.84 -19.79 13.82
CA PRO A 16 -11.77 -20.78 13.86
C PRO A 16 -10.40 -20.09 13.96
N PRO A 17 -9.40 -20.70 14.64
CA PRO A 17 -8.08 -20.11 14.78
C PRO A 17 -7.36 -20.10 13.43
N ALA A 18 -6.94 -18.90 12.99
CA ALA A 18 -6.09 -18.73 11.81
C ALA A 18 -4.78 -19.54 11.97
N PRO A 19 -4.29 -20.20 10.90
CA PRO A 19 -3.01 -20.89 10.95
C PRO A 19 -1.89 -19.86 11.16
N ARG A 20 -1.27 -19.93 12.35
CA ARG A 20 -0.09 -19.15 12.72
C ARG A 20 1.09 -19.64 11.89
N LEU A 21 1.31 -19.02 10.73
CA LEU A 21 2.49 -19.29 9.91
C LEU A 21 3.75 -18.85 10.68
N LYS A 22 4.62 -19.83 10.93
CA LYS A 22 5.98 -19.64 11.43
C LYS A 22 6.71 -18.66 10.51
N VAL A 23 7.12 -17.52 11.05
CA VAL A 23 8.22 -16.72 10.49
C VAL A 23 9.46 -17.62 10.51
N VAL A 24 9.80 -18.19 9.35
CA VAL A 24 11.15 -18.71 9.11
C VAL A 24 12.06 -17.50 9.02
N GLY A 25 13.01 -17.46 9.95
CA GLY A 25 14.02 -16.42 10.03
C GLY A 25 14.84 -16.36 8.75
N GLY A 26 14.88 -15.17 8.16
CA GLY A 26 16.00 -14.71 7.35
C GLY A 26 16.76 -13.67 8.14
N THR A 27 17.82 -14.08 8.82
CA THR A 27 18.87 -13.17 9.28
C THR A 27 19.47 -12.46 8.08
N ALA A 28 19.20 -11.16 7.95
CA ALA A 28 20.06 -10.24 7.22
C ALA A 28 19.87 -8.82 7.76
N ALA A 29 20.73 -8.45 8.71
CA ALA A 29 21.18 -7.08 8.89
C ALA A 29 22.71 -7.11 8.81
N PRO A 30 23.42 -6.02 8.44
CA PRO A 30 23.00 -4.81 7.74
C PRO A 30 23.85 -4.60 6.47
N ALA A 31 23.23 -4.34 5.33
CA ALA A 31 23.94 -3.77 4.18
C ALA A 31 23.31 -2.41 3.91
N ALA A 32 24.14 -1.38 3.72
CA ALA A 32 23.76 -0.07 3.23
C ALA A 32 23.29 -0.15 1.76
N ALA A 33 22.31 -1.01 1.49
CA ALA A 33 21.62 -1.09 0.23
C ALA A 33 20.66 0.10 0.17
N GLN A 34 20.72 0.87 -0.90
CA GLN A 34 19.69 1.84 -1.23
C GLN A 34 18.33 1.17 -1.02
N GLU A 35 17.58 1.60 0.00
CA GLU A 35 16.20 1.13 0.14
C GLU A 35 15.49 1.47 -1.17
N PRO A 36 14.76 0.49 -1.75
CA PRO A 36 14.12 0.70 -3.04
C PRO A 36 13.25 1.94 -2.99
N ASP A 37 13.23 2.69 -4.11
CA ASP A 37 12.30 3.81 -4.35
C ASP A 37 10.82 3.38 -4.30
N SER A 38 10.56 2.09 -4.10
CA SER A 38 9.25 1.53 -3.88
C SER A 38 9.18 0.62 -2.65
N ALA A 39 8.07 0.71 -1.91
CA ALA A 39 7.76 -0.16 -0.78
C ALA A 39 6.35 -0.72 -0.95
N ARG A 40 6.14 -1.97 -0.53
CA ARG A 40 4.83 -2.63 -0.57
C ARG A 40 4.34 -2.93 0.83
N ILE A 41 3.06 -2.65 1.06
CA ILE A 41 2.36 -2.84 2.33
C ILE A 41 1.24 -3.83 2.06
N TYR A 42 1.23 -4.93 2.80
CA TYR A 42 0.22 -5.97 2.65
C TYR A 42 -0.88 -5.79 3.68
N PHE A 43 -2.09 -6.19 3.31
CA PHE A 43 -3.28 -6.10 4.16
C PHE A 43 -3.97 -7.45 4.27
N ASP A 44 -4.49 -7.72 5.46
CA ASP A 44 -5.36 -8.87 5.68
C ASP A 44 -6.78 -8.64 5.15
N GLY A 45 -7.48 -9.73 4.79
CA GLY A 45 -8.79 -9.82 4.14
C GLY A 45 -9.31 -8.52 3.53
N ASP A 46 -10.36 -8.00 4.16
CA ASP A 46 -11.04 -6.73 3.90
C ASP A 46 -10.56 -5.59 4.83
N SER A 47 -9.45 -5.79 5.52
CA SER A 47 -8.91 -4.80 6.44
C SER A 47 -8.34 -3.60 5.70
N THR A 48 -8.61 -2.41 6.22
CA THR A 48 -8.03 -1.13 5.79
C THR A 48 -6.98 -0.62 6.78
N ARG A 49 -6.78 -1.34 7.89
CA ARG A 49 -5.84 -0.95 8.94
C ARG A 49 -4.41 -1.32 8.52
N VAL A 50 -3.52 -0.35 8.59
CA VAL A 50 -2.08 -0.57 8.42
C VAL A 50 -1.52 -1.21 9.68
N GLU A 51 -0.82 -2.32 9.54
CA GLU A 51 -0.18 -2.99 10.67
C GLU A 51 1.07 -2.25 11.15
N GLN A 52 1.33 -2.32 12.46
CA GLN A 52 2.43 -1.60 13.11
C GLN A 52 3.80 -1.92 12.51
N GLN A 53 4.00 -3.14 12.02
CA GLN A 53 5.23 -3.56 11.34
C GLN A 53 5.57 -2.71 10.10
N TYR A 54 4.56 -2.15 9.43
CA TYR A 54 4.75 -1.30 8.25
C TYR A 54 4.96 0.17 8.61
N HIS A 55 4.68 0.61 9.83
CA HIS A 55 4.83 2.02 10.21
C HIS A 55 6.28 2.49 10.07
N ASP A 56 7.24 1.66 10.47
CA ASP A 56 8.66 1.99 10.34
C ASP A 56 9.10 2.05 8.88
N VAL A 57 8.56 1.18 8.02
CA VAL A 57 8.83 1.22 6.57
C VAL A 57 8.26 2.50 5.96
N ILE A 58 7.02 2.85 6.29
CA ILE A 58 6.36 4.07 5.80
C ILE A 58 7.10 5.32 6.28
N ARG A 59 7.56 5.34 7.54
CA ARG A 59 8.37 6.42 8.11
C ARG A 59 9.66 6.63 7.32
N ARG A 60 10.44 5.56 7.08
CA ARG A 60 11.69 5.67 6.31
C ARG A 60 11.46 6.15 4.88
N GLN A 61 10.36 5.72 4.25
CA GLN A 61 9.98 6.19 2.91
C GLN A 61 9.63 7.69 2.90
N ALA A 62 8.91 8.18 3.92
CA ALA A 62 8.62 9.60 4.10
C ALA A 62 9.89 10.43 4.33
N GLU A 63 10.77 9.98 5.23
CA GLU A 63 12.05 10.65 5.53
C GLU A 63 12.92 10.74 4.28
N ARG A 64 13.06 9.63 3.54
CA ARG A 64 13.81 9.59 2.28
C ARG A 64 13.22 10.51 1.22
N PHE A 65 11.88 10.54 1.10
CA PHE A 65 11.19 11.41 0.14
C PHE A 65 11.44 12.90 0.46
N ASN A 66 11.43 13.26 1.74
CA ASN A 66 11.67 14.62 2.21
C ASN A 66 13.16 15.04 2.08
N ALA A 67 14.09 14.09 2.21
CA ALA A 67 15.52 14.33 2.00
C ALA A 67 15.92 14.39 0.50
N GLY A 68 15.12 13.80 -0.38
CA GLY A 68 15.36 13.75 -1.82
C GLY A 68 15.08 15.08 -2.55
N PRO A 69 15.50 15.20 -3.82
CA PRO A 69 15.34 16.39 -4.65
C PRO A 69 13.89 16.57 -5.15
N GLY A 70 12.94 16.72 -4.23
CA GLY A 70 11.52 16.95 -4.54
C GLY A 70 10.87 15.85 -5.40
N GLY A 71 9.58 16.03 -5.71
CA GLY A 71 8.82 15.09 -6.56
C GLY A 71 7.42 14.83 -6.03
N THR A 72 6.85 13.70 -6.47
CA THR A 72 5.52 13.23 -6.08
C THR A 72 5.63 11.80 -5.59
N LEU A 73 5.01 11.49 -4.47
CA LEU A 73 4.93 10.14 -3.93
C LEU A 73 3.60 9.52 -4.38
N ILE A 74 3.67 8.40 -5.09
CA ILE A 74 2.51 7.71 -5.65
C ILE A 74 2.16 6.54 -4.73
N VAL A 75 0.92 6.48 -4.30
CA VAL A 75 0.37 5.41 -3.44
C VAL A 75 -0.69 4.68 -4.24
N SER A 76 -0.34 3.50 -4.75
CA SER A 76 -1.19 2.66 -5.60
C SER A 76 -1.78 1.49 -4.81
N GLY A 77 -3.10 1.42 -4.71
CA GLY A 77 -3.82 0.36 -4.03
C GLY A 77 -4.31 -0.72 -5.00
N HIS A 78 -4.08 -1.97 -4.63
CA HIS A 78 -4.52 -3.17 -5.34
C HIS A 78 -5.45 -3.99 -4.44
N ALA A 79 -6.45 -4.61 -5.07
CA ALA A 79 -7.40 -5.49 -4.41
C ALA A 79 -7.41 -6.86 -5.11
N ASN A 80 -8.07 -7.84 -4.49
CA ASN A 80 -8.12 -9.18 -5.03
C ASN A 80 -9.07 -9.23 -6.24
N PRO A 81 -8.65 -9.84 -7.36
CA PRO A 81 -9.40 -9.80 -8.62
C PRO A 81 -10.70 -10.62 -8.62
N VAL A 82 -10.94 -11.43 -7.58
CA VAL A 82 -12.18 -12.22 -7.43
C VAL A 82 -13.32 -11.38 -6.84
N ASP A 83 -13.00 -10.26 -6.18
CA ASP A 83 -13.99 -9.40 -5.53
C ASP A 83 -14.76 -8.56 -6.56
N GLU A 84 -15.97 -8.15 -6.19
CA GLU A 84 -16.79 -7.24 -7.02
C GLU A 84 -15.98 -5.98 -7.35
N PRO A 85 -15.94 -5.55 -8.63
CA PRO A 85 -15.05 -4.48 -9.07
C PRO A 85 -15.25 -3.16 -8.31
N GLU A 86 -16.48 -2.80 -7.99
CA GLU A 86 -16.78 -1.56 -7.27
C GLU A 86 -16.30 -1.64 -5.81
N ALA A 87 -16.63 -2.72 -5.10
CA ALA A 87 -16.14 -2.98 -3.75
C ALA A 87 -14.60 -3.02 -3.67
N ALA A 88 -13.95 -3.66 -4.65
CA ALA A 88 -12.50 -3.74 -4.76
C ALA A 88 -11.85 -2.35 -4.93
N VAL A 89 -12.44 -1.47 -5.75
CA VAL A 89 -11.98 -0.08 -5.91
C VAL A 89 -12.11 0.68 -4.59
N GLN A 90 -13.27 0.61 -3.92
CA GLN A 90 -13.47 1.31 -2.64
C GLN A 90 -12.51 0.81 -1.55
N LEU A 91 -12.32 -0.50 -1.43
CA LEU A 91 -11.37 -1.10 -0.48
C LEU A 91 -9.94 -0.63 -0.74
N SER A 92 -9.49 -0.68 -2.00
CA SER A 92 -8.15 -0.22 -2.38
C SER A 92 -7.98 1.29 -2.13
N MET A 93 -9.02 2.10 -2.38
CA MET A 93 -9.03 3.53 -2.08
C MET A 93 -8.87 3.79 -0.58
N HIS A 94 -9.66 3.12 0.28
CA HIS A 94 -9.56 3.27 1.73
C HIS A 94 -8.17 2.88 2.25
N ARG A 95 -7.57 1.81 1.73
CA ARG A 95 -6.19 1.41 2.07
C ARG A 95 -5.18 2.48 1.68
N THR A 96 -5.27 3.03 0.47
CA THR A 96 -4.37 4.11 0.03
C THR A 96 -4.53 5.35 0.90
N GLN A 97 -5.73 5.66 1.37
CA GLN A 97 -5.99 6.77 2.27
C GLN A 97 -5.37 6.55 3.66
N ALA A 98 -5.45 5.34 4.21
CA ALA A 98 -4.80 5.01 5.48
C ALA A 98 -3.27 5.15 5.40
N VAL A 99 -2.66 4.69 4.30
CA VAL A 99 -1.22 4.83 4.06
C VAL A 99 -0.84 6.30 3.84
N ALA A 100 -1.62 7.05 3.05
CA ALA A 100 -1.40 8.48 2.82
C ALA A 100 -1.46 9.28 4.13
N ALA A 101 -2.45 9.01 5.00
CA ALA A 101 -2.56 9.67 6.30
C ALA A 101 -1.33 9.40 7.19
N LEU A 102 -0.73 8.20 7.11
CA LEU A 102 0.52 7.91 7.84
C LEU A 102 1.71 8.68 7.24
N LEU A 103 1.82 8.76 5.92
CA LEU A 103 2.86 9.55 5.25
C LEU A 103 2.76 11.04 5.62
N GLU A 104 1.54 11.58 5.69
CA GLU A 104 1.29 12.95 6.15
C GLU A 104 1.70 13.16 7.61
N GLN A 105 1.39 12.21 8.50
CA GLN A 105 1.83 12.25 9.89
C GLN A 105 3.36 12.23 10.02
N PHE A 106 4.07 11.57 9.11
CA PHE A 106 5.54 11.59 9.04
C PHE A 106 6.11 12.80 8.29
N GLY A 107 5.27 13.79 7.93
CA GLY A 107 5.69 15.08 7.41
C GLY A 107 5.73 15.20 5.89
N VAL A 108 5.17 14.25 5.14
CA VAL A 108 4.99 14.42 3.69
C VAL A 108 3.80 15.34 3.44
N GLN A 109 3.99 16.38 2.62
CA GLN A 109 2.91 17.32 2.30
C GLN A 109 1.84 16.64 1.42
N SER A 110 0.55 16.77 1.77
CA SER A 110 -0.57 16.13 1.06
C SER A 110 -0.58 16.35 -0.45
N HIS A 111 -0.22 17.55 -0.92
CA HIS A 111 -0.18 17.87 -2.35
C HIS A 111 0.91 17.14 -3.12
N ARG A 112 1.89 16.56 -2.43
CA ARG A 112 2.94 15.71 -3.02
C ARG A 112 2.54 14.24 -3.03
N ILE A 113 1.42 13.86 -2.43
CA ILE A 113 0.94 12.48 -2.39
C ILE A 113 -0.15 12.31 -3.45
N VAL A 114 0.07 11.39 -4.39
CA VAL A 114 -0.93 10.99 -5.38
C VAL A 114 -1.44 9.61 -5.01
N ARG A 115 -2.75 9.51 -4.75
CA ARG A 115 -3.43 8.25 -4.44
C ARG A 115 -4.04 7.68 -5.72
N VAL A 116 -3.82 6.40 -6.00
CA VAL A 116 -4.36 5.68 -7.14
C VAL A 116 -4.99 4.38 -6.66
N SER A 117 -6.23 4.13 -7.05
CA SER A 117 -6.94 2.88 -6.76
C SER A 117 -7.11 2.08 -8.04
N HIS A 118 -6.51 0.89 -8.11
CA HIS A 118 -6.63 0.02 -9.28
C HIS A 118 -7.77 -1.01 -9.14
N GLY A 119 -8.29 -1.22 -7.93
CA GLY A 119 -9.28 -2.25 -7.66
C GLY A 119 -8.79 -3.63 -8.08
N SER A 120 -9.68 -4.40 -8.72
CA SER A 120 -9.40 -5.74 -9.27
C SER A 120 -8.81 -5.72 -10.68
N ASN A 121 -8.73 -4.55 -11.34
CA ASN A 121 -8.35 -4.42 -12.76
C ASN A 121 -6.84 -4.42 -13.02
N ALA A 122 -6.00 -4.34 -11.98
CA ALA A 122 -4.55 -4.43 -12.11
C ALA A 122 -3.95 -5.35 -11.04
N PRO A 123 -4.01 -6.68 -11.21
CA PRO A 123 -3.35 -7.61 -10.31
C PRO A 123 -1.82 -7.42 -10.37
N VAL A 124 -1.18 -7.52 -9.21
CA VAL A 124 0.29 -7.44 -9.07
C VAL A 124 0.94 -8.77 -9.43
N VAL A 125 0.24 -9.88 -9.15
CA VAL A 125 0.66 -11.25 -9.46
C VAL A 125 -0.48 -11.97 -10.15
N ASP A 126 -0.13 -12.76 -11.17
CA ASP A 126 -1.07 -13.59 -11.93
C ASP A 126 -1.76 -14.63 -11.04
N LEU A 127 -3.02 -14.94 -11.34
CA LEU A 127 -3.96 -15.69 -10.49
C LEU A 127 -3.73 -17.20 -10.43
N SER A 128 -2.59 -17.70 -10.89
CA SER A 128 -2.33 -19.14 -10.96
C SER A 128 -2.37 -19.86 -9.60
N ASP A 129 -2.09 -19.17 -8.49
CA ASP A 129 -2.05 -19.75 -7.15
C ASP A 129 -2.94 -18.99 -6.15
N GLU A 130 -3.49 -19.70 -5.15
CA GLU A 130 -4.17 -19.06 -4.01
C GLU A 130 -3.25 -18.09 -3.26
N SER A 131 -1.93 -18.35 -3.30
CA SER A 131 -0.94 -17.42 -2.77
C SER A 131 -0.88 -16.08 -3.52
N SER A 132 -1.20 -16.05 -4.81
CA SER A 132 -1.25 -14.79 -5.56
C SER A 132 -2.35 -13.85 -5.07
N ARG A 133 -3.41 -14.38 -4.45
CA ARG A 133 -4.53 -13.58 -3.93
C ARG A 133 -4.12 -12.73 -2.72
N TRP A 134 -3.20 -13.20 -1.88
CA TRP A 134 -2.66 -12.37 -0.78
C TRP A 134 -1.66 -11.33 -1.29
N ALA A 135 -0.89 -11.66 -2.33
CA ALA A 135 0.05 -10.73 -2.93
C ALA A 135 -0.65 -9.53 -3.60
N ASN A 136 -1.87 -9.73 -4.11
CA ASN A 136 -2.70 -8.69 -4.72
C ASN A 136 -3.39 -7.76 -3.69
N ARG A 137 -3.42 -8.14 -2.40
CA ARG A 137 -3.92 -7.28 -1.31
C ARG A 137 -2.81 -6.38 -0.79
N CYS A 138 -2.34 -5.45 -1.63
CA CYS A 138 -1.25 -4.58 -1.27
C CYS A 138 -1.45 -3.13 -1.70
N VAL A 139 -0.73 -2.24 -1.01
CA VAL A 139 -0.51 -0.86 -1.41
C VAL A 139 0.96 -0.71 -1.74
N GLU A 140 1.26 -0.24 -2.94
CA GLU A 140 2.60 0.12 -3.38
C GLU A 140 2.80 1.63 -3.19
N ILE A 141 3.87 1.98 -2.46
CA ILE A 141 4.41 3.33 -2.41
C ILE A 141 5.53 3.39 -3.44
N ARG A 142 5.53 4.42 -4.29
CA ARG A 142 6.60 4.67 -5.26
C ARG A 142 6.97 6.15 -5.28
N HIS A 143 8.27 6.42 -5.27
CA HIS A 143 8.78 7.77 -5.49
C HIS A 143 8.64 8.09 -6.98
N GLY A 144 7.73 9.00 -7.29
CA GLY A 144 7.44 9.44 -8.65
C GLY A 144 8.57 10.32 -9.17
N GLY A 145 9.35 9.77 -10.11
CA GLY A 145 10.36 10.51 -10.89
C GLY A 145 9.76 11.51 -11.88
N LEU A 146 8.52 11.97 -11.69
CA LEU A 146 8.00 13.14 -12.41
C LEU A 146 8.78 14.35 -11.90
N SER A 147 9.97 14.54 -12.47
CA SER A 147 10.67 15.80 -12.37
C SER A 147 9.66 16.90 -12.69
N PRO A 148 9.57 17.96 -11.87
CA PRO A 148 8.67 19.06 -12.14
C PRO A 148 8.83 19.43 -13.61
N ARG A 149 7.73 19.41 -14.37
CA ARG A 149 7.75 19.66 -15.81
C ARG A 149 8.52 20.96 -16.00
N GLN A 150 9.71 20.87 -16.57
CA GLN A 150 10.59 22.02 -16.76
C GLN A 150 9.75 23.13 -17.41
N PRO A 151 9.71 24.34 -16.82
CA PRO A 151 8.85 25.38 -17.35
C PRO A 151 9.30 25.68 -18.78
N VAL A 152 8.35 25.85 -19.70
CA VAL A 152 8.59 25.94 -21.15
C VAL A 152 9.66 26.98 -21.54
N TRP A 153 9.88 28.01 -20.69
CA TRP A 153 10.92 29.01 -20.92
C TRP A 153 12.36 28.47 -20.79
N SER A 154 12.60 27.39 -20.03
CA SER A 154 13.94 26.79 -19.91
C SER A 154 14.41 26.06 -21.17
N GLN A 155 13.50 25.76 -22.11
CA GLN A 155 13.84 25.14 -23.40
C GLN A 155 14.34 26.15 -24.43
N ARG A 156 14.07 27.45 -24.28
CA ARG A 156 14.48 28.49 -25.26
C ARG A 156 15.96 28.86 -25.18
N LEU A 157 16.65 28.56 -24.07
CA LEU A 157 18.05 28.96 -23.84
C LEU A 157 19.10 28.00 -24.43
N ARG A 158 18.69 26.91 -25.09
CA ARG A 158 19.60 25.92 -25.69
C ARG A 158 19.78 26.08 -27.20
N LYS A 159 19.94 27.30 -27.70
CA LYS A 159 20.43 27.52 -29.07
C LYS A 159 21.88 28.01 -28.99
N PRO A 160 22.90 27.15 -29.23
CA PRO A 160 24.26 27.65 -29.35
C PRO A 160 24.32 28.54 -30.59
N ALA A 161 24.86 29.75 -30.41
CA ALA A 161 25.22 30.62 -31.52
C ALA A 161 26.20 29.85 -32.41
N LYS A 162 25.79 29.53 -33.65
CA LYS A 162 26.71 29.03 -34.67
C LYS A 162 27.63 30.21 -35.03
N ARG A 163 28.93 29.99 -34.85
CA ARG A 163 30.01 30.89 -35.25
C ARG A 163 30.31 30.72 -36.73
#